data_AF-A0A1B6JMJ5-F1
#
_entry.id   AF-A0A1B6JMJ5-F1
#
_cell.length_a   1.000
_cell.length_b   1.000
_cell.length_c   1.000
_cell.angle_alpha   90.00
_cell.angle_beta   90.00
_cell.angle_gamma   90.00
#
_symmetry.space_group_name_H-M   'P 1'
#
loop_
_entity.id
_entity.type
_entity.pdbx_description
1 polymer ?
#
loop_
_entity_poly.entity_id
_entity_poly.type
_entity_poly.pdbx_seq_one_letter_code
_entity_poly.pdbx_strand_id
1 'polypeptide(L)'
;GTDMPAQYFLPGKTIVQLEDGTKITSGDTLARLPQETSGTKDITGGLPRVADLFEARRPKEPAILAEASGIISFGKDTKGKRRLVISSLHSNDSYEEMIPKWRQLNVFE
;
A
#
# COMPACT_ATOMS: atom_id res chain seq x y z
N GLY A 1 16.97 0.77 -33.87
CA GLY A 1 16.11 0.73 -32.68
C GLY A 1 15.04 -0.31 -32.93
N THR A 2 14.71 -1.13 -31.95
CA THR A 2 13.61 -2.09 -32.05
C THR A 2 12.29 -1.36 -31.92
N ASP A 3 11.33 -1.67 -32.80
CA ASP A 3 10.00 -1.04 -32.87
C ASP A 3 9.02 -1.63 -31.84
N MET A 4 9.54 -1.98 -30.65
CA MET A 4 8.79 -2.63 -29.57
C MET A 4 8.59 -1.65 -28.41
N PRO A 5 7.44 -1.68 -27.73
CA PRO A 5 7.21 -0.86 -26.55
C PRO A 5 8.21 -1.25 -25.44
N ALA A 6 8.92 -0.25 -24.92
CA ALA A 6 9.85 -0.45 -23.82
C ALA A 6 9.07 -0.53 -22.49
N GLN A 7 8.91 -1.74 -21.97
CA GLN A 7 8.24 -2.00 -20.69
C GLN A 7 9.21 -2.64 -19.70
N TYR A 8 9.35 -2.02 -18.52
CA TYR A 8 10.25 -2.49 -17.47
C TYR A 8 9.43 -2.93 -16.25
N PHE A 9 9.38 -4.24 -15.99
CA PHE A 9 8.71 -4.77 -14.81
C PHE A 9 9.61 -4.62 -13.58
N LEU A 10 9.09 -4.02 -12.51
CA LEU A 10 9.82 -3.81 -11.27
C LEU A 10 9.31 -4.77 -10.18
N PRO A 11 10.20 -5.43 -9.41
CA PRO A 11 9.78 -6.28 -8.30
C PRO A 11 9.26 -5.45 -7.13
N GLY A 12 8.51 -6.09 -6.23
CA GLY A 12 8.07 -5.46 -4.99
C GLY A 12 9.24 -4.92 -4.16
N LYS A 13 9.00 -3.88 -3.35
CA LYS A 13 9.99 -3.09 -2.59
C LYS A 13 10.88 -2.16 -3.43
N THR A 14 10.69 -2.12 -4.74
CA THR A 14 11.33 -1.11 -5.59
C THR A 14 10.74 0.26 -5.30
N ILE A 15 11.61 1.26 -5.12
CA ILE A 15 11.23 2.66 -4.92
C ILE A 15 11.39 3.38 -6.26
N VAL A 16 10.28 3.83 -6.83
CA VAL A 16 10.25 4.64 -8.05
C VAL A 16 10.49 6.10 -7.66
N GLN A 17 11.39 6.77 -8.37
CA GLN A 17 11.74 8.18 -8.11
C GLN A 17 11.35 9.12 -9.25
N LEU A 18 10.68 8.59 -10.27
CA LEU A 18 10.20 9.33 -11.43
C LEU A 18 8.68 9.41 -11.40
N GLU A 19 8.16 10.53 -11.88
CA GLU A 19 6.73 10.76 -12.10
C GLU A 19 6.36 10.56 -13.56
N ASP A 20 5.09 10.27 -13.82
CA ASP A 20 4.57 10.16 -15.18
C ASP A 20 4.77 11.45 -15.98
N GLY A 21 5.11 11.32 -17.27
CA GLY A 21 5.42 12.45 -18.15
C GLY A 21 6.86 13.01 -18.02
N THR A 22 7.68 12.48 -17.12
CA THR A 22 9.10 12.88 -17.02
C THR A 22 9.86 12.48 -18.28
N LYS A 23 10.54 13.43 -18.92
CA LYS A 23 11.43 13.15 -20.05
C LYS A 23 12.71 12.48 -19.56
N ILE A 24 12.97 11.27 -20.03
CA ILE A 24 14.18 10.50 -19.73
C ILE A 24 15.04 10.34 -20.98
N THR A 25 16.32 10.09 -20.75
CA THR A 25 17.34 9.78 -21.74
C THR A 25 17.89 8.38 -21.53
N SER A 26 18.60 7.86 -22.53
CA SER A 26 19.23 6.54 -22.44
C SER A 26 20.30 6.54 -21.34
N GLY A 27 20.11 5.72 -20.31
CA GLY A 27 21.01 5.63 -19.15
C GLY A 27 20.43 6.23 -17.86
N ASP A 28 19.27 6.88 -17.91
CA ASP A 28 18.63 7.40 -16.71
C ASP A 28 18.10 6.29 -15.80
N THR A 29 18.15 6.55 -14.49
CA THR A 29 17.69 5.62 -13.46
C THR A 29 16.19 5.78 -13.24
N LEU A 30 15.42 4.72 -13.50
CA LEU A 30 13.97 4.73 -13.32
C LEU A 30 13.55 4.47 -11.86
N ALA A 31 14.26 3.58 -11.18
CA ALA A 31 13.93 3.16 -9.83
C ALA A 31 15.14 2.57 -9.11
N ARG A 32 15.07 2.52 -7.78
CA ARG A 32 16.08 1.92 -6.91
C ARG A 32 15.45 0.79 -6.08
N LEU A 33 16.12 -0.35 -6.03
CA LEU A 33 15.86 -1.38 -5.03
C LEU A 33 16.92 -1.27 -3.93
N PRO A 34 16.58 -0.81 -2.71
CA PRO A 34 17.52 -0.83 -1.60
C PRO A 34 17.89 -2.28 -1.29
N GLN A 35 19.16 -2.64 -1.48
CA GLN A 35 19.68 -3.92 -1.05
C GLN A 35 20.23 -3.78 0.36
N GLU A 36 19.64 -4.53 1.29
CA GLU A 36 20.24 -4.72 2.61
C GLU A 36 21.59 -5.41 2.43
N THR A 37 22.67 -4.82 2.96
CA THR A 37 23.99 -5.44 2.91
C THR A 37 23.97 -6.67 3.82
N SER A 38 23.87 -7.86 3.24
CA SER A 38 23.90 -9.12 3.98
C SER A 38 25.32 -9.38 4.49
N GLY A 39 25.70 -8.73 5.60
CA GLY A 39 26.75 -9.26 6.45
C GLY A 39 26.26 -10.53 7.13
N THR A 40 27.17 -11.41 7.55
CA THR A 40 26.92 -12.63 8.33
C THR A 40 26.30 -12.27 9.69
N LYS A 41 25.01 -11.93 9.69
CA LYS A 41 24.25 -11.55 10.87
C LYS A 41 23.37 -12.73 11.25
N ASP A 42 23.33 -13.03 12.54
CA ASP A 42 22.62 -14.16 13.13
C ASP A 42 21.20 -14.32 12.54
N ILE A 43 20.99 -15.44 11.84
CA ILE A 43 19.76 -15.76 11.09
C ILE A 43 18.57 -16.02 12.03
N THR A 44 18.85 -16.22 13.32
CA THR A 44 17.89 -16.58 14.37
C THR A 44 16.95 -15.43 14.75
N GLY A 45 17.29 -14.18 14.42
CA GLY A 45 16.44 -13.02 14.72
C GLY A 45 15.14 -12.93 13.90
N GLY A 46 15.04 -13.64 12.78
CA GLY A 46 13.94 -13.52 11.82
C GLY A 46 12.88 -14.63 11.81
N LEU A 47 13.08 -15.72 12.58
CA LEU A 47 12.18 -16.89 12.54
C LEU A 47 10.70 -16.59 12.85
N PRO A 48 10.34 -15.69 13.79
CA PRO A 48 8.93 -15.41 14.08
C PRO A 48 8.14 -14.92 12.86
N ARG A 49 8.77 -14.10 12.01
CA ARG A 49 8.13 -13.58 10.80
C ARG A 49 7.90 -14.67 9.77
N VAL A 50 8.84 -15.60 9.65
CA VAL A 50 8.73 -16.76 8.77
C VAL A 50 7.61 -17.68 9.25
N ALA A 51 7.54 -17.96 10.56
CA ALA A 51 6.45 -18.76 11.15
C ALA A 51 5.07 -18.14 10.89
N ASP A 52 4.91 -16.83 11.10
CA ASP A 52 3.64 -16.14 10.81
C ASP A 52 3.22 -16.22 9.34
N LEU A 53 4.19 -16.13 8.41
CA LEU A 53 3.95 -16.26 6.97
C LEU A 53 3.55 -17.69 6.58
N PHE A 54 4.21 -18.71 7.15
CA PHE A 54 3.90 -20.11 6.88
C PHE A 54 2.57 -20.56 7.51
N GLU A 55 2.23 -20.03 8.67
CA GLU A 55 0.96 -20.32 9.34
C GLU A 55 -0.22 -19.47 8.83
N ALA A 56 0.02 -18.57 7.85
CA ALA A 56 -0.97 -17.64 7.29
C ALA A 56 -1.77 -16.89 8.36
N ARG A 57 -1.13 -16.54 9.48
CA ARG A 57 -1.79 -15.90 10.62
C ARG A 57 -2.21 -14.48 10.25
N ARG A 58 -3.49 -14.16 10.46
CA ARG A 58 -3.96 -12.77 10.37
C ARG A 58 -3.38 -11.97 11.53
N PRO A 59 -2.82 -10.76 11.28
CA PRO A 59 -2.36 -9.89 12.36
C PRO A 59 -3.48 -9.64 13.37
N LYS A 60 -3.13 -9.57 14.67
CA LYS A 60 -4.10 -9.28 15.74
C LYS A 60 -4.77 -7.91 15.55
N GLU A 61 -4.00 -6.94 15.05
CA GLU A 61 -4.47 -5.60 14.71
C GLU A 61 -4.13 -5.29 13.25
N PRO A 62 -5.02 -5.63 12.28
CA PRO A 62 -4.78 -5.32 10.89
C PRO A 62 -4.90 -3.81 10.64
N ALA A 63 -4.02 -3.26 9.80
CA ALA A 63 -4.26 -1.95 9.21
C ALA A 63 -5.45 -2.05 8.25
N ILE A 64 -6.33 -1.04 8.31
CA ILE A 64 -7.48 -0.97 7.41
C ILE A 64 -7.01 -0.26 6.14
N LEU A 65 -7.18 -0.92 4.99
CA LEU A 65 -6.95 -0.36 3.67
C LEU A 65 -8.30 -0.17 3.00
N ALA A 66 -8.48 0.95 2.30
CA ALA A 66 -9.71 1.21 1.57
C ALA A 66 -9.89 0.18 0.44
N GLU A 67 -11.02 -0.53 0.43
CA GLU A 67 -11.36 -1.49 -0.65
C GLU A 67 -11.84 -0.81 -1.93
N ALA A 68 -12.37 0.42 -1.80
CA ALA A 68 -12.88 1.22 -2.91
C ALA A 68 -12.05 2.50 -3.10
N SER A 69 -11.93 2.94 -4.35
CA SER A 69 -11.37 4.25 -4.70
C SER A 69 -12.48 5.29 -4.76
N GLY A 70 -12.25 6.48 -4.21
CA GLY A 70 -13.26 7.53 -4.23
C GLY A 70 -13.02 8.67 -3.26
N ILE A 71 -14.05 9.48 -3.07
CA ILE A 71 -14.07 10.57 -2.10
C ILE A 71 -14.46 10.00 -0.73
N ILE A 72 -13.70 10.36 0.29
CA ILE A 72 -13.93 9.92 1.67
C ILE A 72 -14.84 10.92 2.37
N SER A 73 -15.84 10.42 3.08
CA SER A 73 -16.68 11.22 3.98
C SER A 73 -16.97 10.45 5.26
N PHE A 74 -17.24 11.17 6.34
CA PHE A 74 -17.62 10.57 7.62
C PHE A 74 -19.14 10.64 7.82
N GLY A 75 -19.76 9.48 7.97
CA GLY A 75 -21.18 9.37 8.27
C GLY A 75 -21.50 9.55 9.75
N LYS A 76 -22.72 9.19 10.15
CA LYS A 76 -23.15 9.25 11.55
C LYS A 76 -22.38 8.24 12.41
N ASP A 77 -21.71 8.75 13.43
CA ASP A 77 -21.01 7.94 14.42
C ASP A 77 -21.96 7.02 15.21
N THR A 78 -21.52 5.79 15.44
CA THR A 78 -22.17 4.84 16.35
C THR A 78 -21.39 4.79 17.67
N LYS A 79 -21.99 4.24 18.73
CA LYS A 79 -21.29 3.99 20.01
C LYS A 79 -20.01 3.16 19.78
N GLY A 80 -18.86 3.82 19.81
CA GLY A 80 -17.52 3.22 19.71
C GLY A 80 -16.91 3.10 18.31
N LYS A 81 -17.69 3.31 17.23
CA LYS A 81 -17.22 3.18 15.84
C LYS A 81 -17.61 4.41 15.01
N ARG A 82 -16.67 4.87 14.18
CA ARG A 82 -16.87 5.88 13.14
C ARG A 82 -17.31 5.18 11.86
N ARG A 83 -18.25 5.79 11.14
CA ARG A 83 -18.66 5.31 9.82
C ARG A 83 -17.85 6.05 8.76
N LEU A 84 -16.99 5.33 8.04
CA LEU A 84 -16.30 5.81 6.85
C LEU A 84 -17.17 5.48 5.64
N VAL A 85 -17.43 6.48 4.79
CA VAL A 85 -18.16 6.30 3.53
C VAL A 85 -17.22 6.71 2.39
N ILE A 86 -17.01 5.81 1.44
CA ILE A 86 -16.23 6.06 0.24
C ILE A 86 -17.20 6.10 -0.94
N SER A 87 -17.34 7.27 -1.55
CA SER A 87 -18.18 7.48 -2.73
C SER A 87 -17.32 7.44 -3.99
N SER A 88 -17.65 6.54 -4.91
CA SER A 88 -16.99 6.47 -6.21
C SER A 88 -17.25 7.74 -7.03
N LEU A 89 -16.25 8.17 -7.81
CA LEU A 89 -16.37 9.34 -8.70
C LEU A 89 -17.15 9.02 -9.98
N HIS A 90 -17.19 7.74 -10.38
CA HIS A 90 -17.72 7.31 -11.68
C HIS A 90 -18.97 6.45 -11.56
N SER A 91 -19.24 5.89 -10.39
CA SER A 91 -20.45 5.12 -10.11
C SER A 91 -21.16 5.70 -8.89
N ASN A 92 -22.49 5.57 -8.85
CA ASN A 92 -23.29 6.00 -7.70
C ASN A 92 -23.22 5.00 -6.53
N ASP A 93 -22.15 4.20 -6.48
CA ASP A 93 -21.94 3.19 -5.44
C ASP A 93 -21.17 3.82 -4.28
N SER A 94 -21.66 3.59 -3.08
CA SER A 94 -21.02 3.99 -1.83
C SER A 94 -20.59 2.76 -1.06
N TYR A 95 -19.31 2.71 -0.70
CA TYR A 95 -18.77 1.70 0.19
C TYR A 95 -18.77 2.23 1.63
N GLU A 96 -19.39 1.51 2.57
CA GLU A 96 -19.41 1.90 3.98
C GLU A 96 -18.56 0.95 4.83
N GLU A 97 -17.69 1.52 5.67
CA GLU A 97 -16.88 0.77 6.62
C GLU A 97 -16.97 1.34 8.04
N MET A 98 -16.99 0.46 9.05
CA MET A 98 -17.12 0.84 10.45
C MET A 98 -15.76 0.74 11.16
N ILE A 99 -15.08 1.88 11.30
CA ILE A 99 -13.74 1.97 11.89
C ILE A 99 -13.82 2.29 13.39
N PRO A 100 -13.13 1.56 14.28
CA PRO A 100 -13.07 1.90 15.70
C PRO A 100 -12.51 3.30 15.96
N LYS A 101 -13.10 4.06 16.89
CA LYS A 101 -12.69 5.46 17.19
C LYS A 101 -11.24 5.61 17.66
N TRP A 102 -10.67 4.58 18.25
CA TRP A 102 -9.30 4.59 18.77
C TRP A 102 -8.25 4.33 17.69
N ARG A 103 -8.63 3.92 16.47
CA ARG A 103 -7.69 3.79 15.36
C ARG A 103 -7.35 5.17 14.80
N GLN A 104 -6.06 5.41 14.60
CA GLN A 104 -5.58 6.59 13.88
C GLN A 104 -5.96 6.49 12.40
N LEU A 105 -6.54 7.57 11.87
CA LEU A 105 -6.83 7.74 10.45
C LEU A 105 -5.84 8.75 9.88
N ASN A 106 -5.13 8.37 8.82
CA ASN A 106 -4.17 9.25 8.13
C ASN A 106 -4.84 10.07 7.01
N VAL A 107 -6.17 10.17 7.02
CA VAL A 107 -6.98 10.85 6.01
C VAL A 107 -7.86 11.89 6.69
N PHE A 108 -8.06 13.01 6.01
CA PHE A 108 -8.93 14.11 6.40
C PHE A 108 -9.99 14.29 5.31
N GLU A 109 -11.16 14.82 5.67
CA GLU A 109 -12.23 15.17 4.71
C GLU A 109 -11.89 16.41 3.89
#